data_AF-A0A974NYP4-F1
#
_entry.id   AF-A0A974NYP4-F1
#
_cell.length_a   1.000
_cell.length_b   1.000
_cell.length_c   1.000
_cell.angle_alpha   90.00
_cell.angle_beta   90.00
_cell.angle_gamma   90.00
#
_symmetry.space_group_name_H-M   'P 1'
#
loop_
_entity.id
_entity.type
_entity.pdbx_description
1 polymer ?
#
loop_
_entity_poly.entity_id
_entity_poly.type
_entity_poly.pdbx_seq_one_letter_code
_entity_poly.pdbx_strand_id
1 'polypeptide(L)'
;MTSIIAVEIYRVTDKSKFKITMPDNVPPAVARSFESLTPTLIVMLLIGSITYYLGFDWHTFVGNLVGPLVQAADSLLSVLLLVFFNHIFLVLWDSRRFNRRIVGASSMATTIRGKTRLLKRAGESITSDCGRTFYQWFIWIGGAGATIGLAILLAFRAKIRIWFKTRKSYF
;
A
#
# COMPACT_ATOMS: atom_id res chain seq x y z
N MET A 1 5.80 9.81 -3.81
CA MET A 1 6.89 10.41 -4.60
C MET A 1 7.36 11.71 -3.97
N THR A 2 6.46 12.67 -3.72
CA THR A 2 6.77 13.92 -3.00
C THR A 2 7.46 13.70 -1.64
N SER A 3 6.99 12.74 -0.84
CA SER A 3 7.62 12.40 0.45
C SER A 3 9.04 11.86 0.31
N ILE A 4 9.32 11.09 -0.75
CA ILE A 4 10.66 10.53 -1.00
C ILE A 4 11.61 11.66 -1.38
N ILE A 5 11.17 12.55 -2.27
CA ILE A 5 11.93 13.74 -2.68
C ILE A 5 12.20 14.65 -1.47
N ALA A 6 11.19 14.89 -0.63
CA ALA A 6 11.34 15.70 0.57
C ALA A 6 12.33 15.09 1.57
N VAL A 7 12.29 13.78 1.80
CA VAL A 7 13.24 13.07 2.69
C VAL A 7 14.65 13.09 2.12
N GLU A 8 14.82 12.98 0.81
CA GLU A 8 16.15 13.04 0.18
C GLU A 8 16.74 14.45 0.29
N ILE A 9 15.93 15.50 0.05
CA ILE A 9 16.34 16.90 0.26
C ILE A 9 16.67 17.14 1.73
N TYR A 10 15.86 16.60 2.66
CA TYR A 10 16.15 16.68 4.08
C TYR A 10 17.50 16.02 4.43
N ARG A 11 17.75 14.81 3.91
CA ARG A 11 19.01 14.08 4.11
C ARG A 11 20.22 14.85 3.56
N VAL A 12 20.10 15.44 2.38
CA VAL A 12 21.16 16.24 1.76
C VAL A 12 21.42 17.51 2.56
N THR A 13 20.35 18.20 2.99
CA THR A 13 20.47 19.44 3.77
C THR A 13 21.07 19.17 5.15
N ASP A 14 20.67 18.09 5.82
CA ASP A 14 21.19 17.67 7.13
C ASP A 14 22.67 17.24 7.08
N LYS A 15 23.08 16.58 5.99
CA LYS A 15 24.51 16.25 5.75
C LYS A 15 25.34 17.45 5.30
N SER A 16 24.70 18.49 4.78
CA SER A 16 25.37 19.72 4.39
C SER A 16 25.52 20.65 5.60
N LYS A 17 26.47 21.59 5.54
CA LYS A 17 26.56 22.69 6.52
C LYS A 17 25.45 23.74 6.35
N PHE A 18 24.50 23.52 5.43
CA PHE A 18 23.44 24.46 5.07
C PHE A 18 22.25 24.34 6.03
N LYS A 19 22.52 24.56 7.32
CA LYS A 19 21.50 24.56 8.38
C LYS A 19 21.65 25.79 9.27
N ILE A 20 20.51 26.32 9.70
CA ILE A 20 20.47 27.39 10.69
C ILE A 20 20.72 26.74 12.06
N THR A 21 21.98 26.75 12.52
CA THR A 21 22.35 26.25 13.85
C THR A 21 22.10 27.30 14.91
N MET A 22 21.36 26.92 15.95
CA MET A 22 21.19 27.73 17.16
C MET A 22 22.38 27.53 18.12
N PRO A 23 22.75 28.54 18.92
CA PRO A 23 23.75 28.41 19.99
C PRO A 23 23.31 27.43 21.09
N ASP A 24 24.26 26.91 21.87
CA ASP A 24 24.01 25.92 22.94
C ASP A 24 23.08 26.41 24.06
N ASN A 25 22.83 27.71 24.14
CA ASN A 25 21.97 28.31 25.17
C ASN A 25 20.46 28.15 24.87
N VAL A 26 20.08 27.58 23.72
CA VAL A 26 18.69 27.46 23.28
C VAL A 26 18.17 26.03 23.51
N PRO A 27 16.95 25.84 24.06
CA PRO A 27 16.39 24.51 24.29
C PRO A 27 16.38 23.66 23.01
N PRO A 28 16.69 22.34 23.10
CA PRO A 28 16.88 21.47 21.94
C PRO A 28 15.62 21.33 21.06
N ALA A 29 14.43 21.51 21.63
CA ALA A 29 13.17 21.48 20.88
C ALA A 29 13.06 22.66 19.89
N VAL A 30 13.54 23.84 20.27
CA VAL A 30 13.51 25.05 19.43
C VAL A 30 14.57 24.95 18.35
N ALA A 31 15.79 24.51 18.70
CA ALA A 31 16.88 24.31 17.75
C ALA A 31 16.47 23.36 16.59
N ARG A 32 15.85 22.21 16.92
CA ARG A 32 15.37 21.25 15.89
C ARG A 32 14.29 21.83 14.97
N SER A 33 13.44 22.71 15.48
CA SER A 33 12.40 23.36 14.67
C SER A 33 13.00 24.33 13.65
N PHE A 34 14.06 25.06 14.01
CA PHE A 34 14.81 25.92 13.09
C PHE A 34 15.70 25.14 12.11
N GLU A 35 16.33 24.05 12.56
CA GLU A 35 17.09 23.17 11.68
C GLU A 35 16.20 22.54 10.59
N SER A 36 14.96 22.15 10.93
CA SER A 36 13.99 21.60 9.96
C SER A 36 13.31 22.65 9.07
N LEU A 37 13.40 23.94 9.42
CA LEU A 37 12.84 25.03 8.61
C LEU A 37 13.54 25.19 7.26
N THR A 38 14.88 25.08 7.26
CA THR A 38 15.72 25.22 6.06
C THR A 38 15.36 24.18 4.97
N PRO A 39 15.35 22.86 5.25
CA PRO A 39 14.95 21.87 4.25
C PRO A 39 13.48 22.02 3.83
N THR A 40 12.60 22.42 4.75
CA THR A 40 11.18 22.65 4.42
C THR A 40 10.99 23.78 3.42
N LEU A 41 11.69 24.90 3.62
CA LEU A 41 11.64 26.05 2.73
C LEU A 41 12.20 25.72 1.33
N ILE A 42 13.29 24.95 1.26
CA ILE A 42 13.86 24.48 -0.02
C ILE A 42 12.86 23.60 -0.78
N VAL A 43 12.22 22.63 -0.10
CA VAL A 43 11.21 21.76 -0.73
C VAL A 43 10.00 22.58 -1.21
N MET A 44 9.53 23.52 -0.39
CA MET A 44 8.39 24.38 -0.73
C MET A 44 8.70 25.28 -1.93
N LEU A 45 9.89 25.89 -1.98
CA LEU A 45 10.31 26.70 -3.12
C LEU A 45 10.50 25.86 -4.39
N LEU A 46 11.13 24.68 -4.30
CA LEU A 46 11.32 23.81 -5.46
C LEU A 46 9.99 23.31 -6.03
N ILE A 47 9.18 22.65 -5.22
CA ILE A 47 7.91 22.07 -5.69
C ILE A 47 6.91 23.17 -6.02
N GLY A 48 6.86 24.24 -5.21
CA GLY A 48 6.00 25.40 -5.45
C GLY A 48 6.34 26.12 -6.75
N SER A 49 7.63 26.35 -7.03
CA SER A 49 8.06 26.99 -8.28
C SER A 49 7.74 26.14 -9.49
N ILE A 50 7.96 24.81 -9.43
CA ILE A 50 7.62 23.92 -10.54
C ILE A 50 6.11 23.93 -10.79
N THR A 51 5.30 23.89 -9.73
CA THR A 51 3.83 23.88 -9.88
C THR A 51 3.31 25.21 -10.43
N TYR A 52 3.80 26.34 -9.92
CA TYR A 52 3.29 27.66 -10.27
C TYR A 52 3.83 28.18 -11.61
N TYR A 53 5.15 28.10 -11.84
CA TYR A 53 5.77 28.66 -13.04
C TYR A 53 5.68 27.73 -14.26
N LEU A 54 5.72 26.41 -14.07
CA LEU A 54 5.56 25.46 -15.18
C LEU A 54 4.11 24.99 -15.35
N GLY A 55 3.18 25.41 -14.48
CA GLY A 55 1.79 24.94 -14.51
C GLY A 55 1.66 23.42 -14.41
N PHE A 56 2.64 22.77 -13.78
CA PHE A 56 2.82 21.32 -13.87
C PHE A 56 1.80 20.60 -12.98
N ASP A 57 0.94 19.80 -13.60
CA ASP A 57 0.02 18.94 -12.88
C ASP A 57 0.69 17.64 -12.45
N TRP A 58 1.18 17.65 -11.20
CA TRP A 58 1.78 16.48 -10.55
C TRP A 58 0.84 15.27 -10.49
N HIS A 59 -0.48 15.48 -10.41
CA HIS A 59 -1.43 14.38 -10.35
C HIS A 59 -1.54 13.66 -11.69
N THR A 60 -1.67 14.40 -12.79
CA THR A 60 -1.75 13.82 -14.13
C THR A 60 -0.42 13.19 -14.55
N PHE A 61 0.72 13.81 -14.24
CA PHE A 61 2.03 13.24 -14.55
C PHE A 61 2.25 11.89 -13.86
N VAL A 62 2.00 11.83 -12.55
CA VAL A 62 2.12 10.58 -11.79
C VAL A 62 1.09 9.56 -12.26
N GLY A 63 -0.12 10.01 -12.58
CA GLY A 63 -1.18 9.18 -13.16
C GLY A 63 -0.77 8.52 -14.47
N ASN A 64 -0.12 9.25 -15.37
CA ASN A 64 0.36 8.72 -16.65
C ASN A 64 1.54 7.77 -16.49
N LEU A 65 2.44 8.05 -15.54
CA LEU A 65 3.60 7.20 -15.27
C LEU A 65 3.21 5.87 -14.62
N VAL A 66 2.24 5.89 -13.70
CA VAL A 66 1.77 4.70 -12.96
C VAL A 66 0.61 4.00 -13.67
N GLY A 67 -0.13 4.71 -14.53
CA GLY A 67 -1.28 4.22 -15.28
C GLY A 67 -1.07 2.90 -16.03
N PRO A 68 -0.02 2.75 -16.87
CA PRO A 68 0.21 1.49 -17.59
C PRO A 68 0.54 0.33 -16.63
N LEU A 69 1.20 0.60 -15.51
CA LEU A 69 1.49 -0.41 -14.49
C LEU A 69 0.20 -0.88 -13.80
N VAL A 70 -0.74 0.02 -13.54
CA VAL A 70 -2.05 -0.31 -12.97
C VAL A 70 -2.88 -1.14 -13.95
N GLN A 71 -2.92 -0.75 -15.22
CA GLN A 71 -3.62 -1.50 -16.26
C GLN A 71 -3.03 -2.91 -16.47
N ALA A 72 -1.69 -3.03 -16.45
CA ALA A 72 -1.03 -4.33 -16.52
C ALA A 72 -1.39 -5.20 -15.31
N ALA A 73 -1.46 -4.60 -14.11
CA ALA A 73 -1.82 -5.29 -12.88
C ALA A 73 -3.28 -5.77 -12.86
N ASP A 74 -4.20 -5.01 -13.48
CA ASP A 74 -5.62 -5.34 -13.57
C ASP A 74 -5.96 -6.43 -14.62
N SER A 75 -4.97 -6.88 -15.40
CA SER A 75 -5.18 -7.98 -16.36
C SER A 75 -5.46 -9.32 -15.67
N LEU A 76 -6.35 -10.13 -16.26
CA LEU A 76 -6.72 -11.45 -15.72
C LEU A 76 -5.49 -12.35 -15.49
N LEU A 77 -4.53 -12.32 -16.42
CA LEU A 77 -3.30 -13.10 -16.33
C LEU A 77 -2.44 -12.64 -15.14
N SER A 78 -2.32 -11.33 -14.94
CA SER A 78 -1.63 -10.75 -13.78
C SER A 78 -2.28 -11.21 -12.47
N VAL A 79 -3.60 -11.14 -12.37
CA VAL A 79 -4.36 -11.60 -11.19
C VAL A 79 -4.06 -13.07 -10.89
N LEU A 80 -4.09 -13.93 -11.91
CA LEU A 80 -3.91 -15.37 -11.75
C LEU A 80 -2.47 -15.71 -11.32
N LEU A 81 -1.47 -15.09 -11.94
CA LEU A 81 -0.07 -15.23 -11.56
C LEU A 81 0.17 -14.71 -10.14
N LEU A 82 -0.37 -13.55 -9.79
CA LEU A 82 -0.19 -12.94 -8.46
C LEU A 82 -0.78 -13.85 -7.37
N VAL A 83 -1.98 -14.40 -7.58
CA VAL A 83 -2.60 -15.36 -6.64
C VAL A 83 -1.78 -16.65 -6.54
N PHE A 84 -1.29 -17.17 -7.67
CA PHE A 84 -0.46 -18.38 -7.73
C PHE A 84 0.86 -18.21 -6.96
N PHE A 85 1.62 -17.15 -7.27
CA PHE A 85 2.83 -16.81 -6.54
C PHE A 85 2.54 -16.54 -5.06
N ASN A 86 1.45 -15.84 -4.74
CA ASN A 86 1.08 -15.56 -3.35
C ASN A 86 0.85 -16.82 -2.53
N HIS A 87 0.19 -17.85 -3.09
CA HIS A 87 0.01 -19.13 -2.39
C HIS A 87 1.32 -19.91 -2.24
N ILE A 88 2.19 -19.90 -3.26
CA ILE A 88 3.52 -20.54 -3.17
C ILE A 88 4.36 -19.90 -2.07
N PHE A 89 4.46 -18.57 -2.03
CA PHE A 89 5.23 -17.87 -1.01
C PHE A 89 4.63 -18.03 0.40
N LEU A 90 3.30 -18.13 0.52
CA LEU A 90 2.61 -18.43 1.79
C LEU A 90 2.97 -19.81 2.36
N VAL A 91 3.20 -20.80 1.49
CA VAL A 91 3.56 -22.18 1.85
C VAL A 91 5.04 -22.32 2.14
N LEU A 92 5.91 -21.62 1.39
CA LEU A 92 7.36 -21.79 1.48
C LEU A 92 8.04 -20.88 2.51
N TRP A 93 7.49 -19.68 2.78
CA TRP A 93 8.22 -18.63 3.51
C TRP A 93 7.33 -17.98 4.57
N ASP A 94 7.03 -18.73 5.63
CA ASP A 94 6.49 -18.25 6.90
C ASP A 94 5.21 -17.38 6.76
N SER A 95 4.06 -18.07 6.84
CA SER A 95 2.71 -17.62 6.51
C SER A 95 2.22 -16.33 7.21
N ARG A 96 2.95 -15.77 8.18
CA ARG A 96 2.51 -14.65 9.05
C ARG A 96 2.87 -13.25 8.52
N ARG A 97 3.87 -13.12 7.64
CA ARG A 97 4.39 -11.81 7.20
C ARG A 97 3.90 -11.36 5.82
N PHE A 98 3.55 -12.30 4.93
CA PHE A 98 3.30 -11.99 3.53
C PHE A 98 1.87 -11.49 3.24
N ASN A 99 0.85 -12.11 3.84
CA ASN A 99 -0.56 -11.84 3.52
C ASN A 99 -0.99 -10.38 3.78
N ARG A 100 -0.40 -9.68 4.77
CA ARG A 100 -0.77 -8.27 5.05
C ARG A 100 -0.15 -7.24 4.11
N ARG A 101 0.99 -7.54 3.48
CA ARG A 101 1.77 -6.52 2.73
C ARG A 101 1.31 -6.36 1.29
N ILE A 102 0.92 -7.44 0.63
CA ILE A 102 0.40 -7.40 -0.75
C ILE A 102 -0.92 -6.63 -0.79
N VAL A 103 -1.78 -6.84 0.20
CA VAL A 103 -3.11 -6.20 0.25
C VAL A 103 -3.00 -4.77 0.73
N GLY A 104 -2.18 -4.50 1.76
CA GLY A 104 -1.97 -3.16 2.30
C GLY A 104 -1.44 -2.15 1.28
N ALA A 105 -0.59 -2.59 0.35
CA ALA A 105 0.05 -1.73 -0.64
C ALA A 105 -0.85 -1.23 -1.78
N SER A 106 -2.10 -1.71 -1.90
CA SER A 106 -2.94 -1.29 -3.03
C SER A 106 -3.56 0.09 -2.82
N SER A 107 -2.76 1.12 -3.11
CA SER A 107 -3.22 2.42 -3.61
C SER A 107 -4.12 2.27 -4.85
N MET A 108 -4.00 1.14 -5.58
CA MET A 108 -4.89 0.75 -6.69
C MET A 108 -6.37 0.70 -6.26
N ALA A 109 -6.68 0.26 -5.04
CA ALA A 109 -8.06 0.19 -4.58
C ALA A 109 -8.76 1.55 -4.51
N THR A 110 -8.02 2.61 -4.23
CA THR A 110 -8.56 3.96 -4.07
C THR A 110 -8.78 4.62 -5.43
N THR A 111 -7.83 4.45 -6.36
CA THR A 111 -7.91 4.94 -7.73
C THR A 111 -9.05 4.29 -8.51
N ILE A 112 -9.21 2.97 -8.37
CA ILE A 112 -10.28 2.19 -9.03
C ILE A 112 -11.66 2.63 -8.51
N ARG A 113 -11.84 2.77 -7.19
CA ARG A 113 -13.10 3.28 -6.60
C ARG A 113 -13.44 4.71 -7.04
N GLY A 114 -12.44 5.52 -7.38
CA GLY A 114 -12.64 6.83 -7.97
C GLY A 114 -13.25 6.74 -9.36
N LYS A 115 -12.65 5.93 -10.24
CA LYS A 115 -13.14 5.68 -11.61
C LYS A 115 -14.54 5.08 -11.64
N THR A 116 -14.82 4.04 -10.85
CA THR A 116 -16.16 3.42 -10.80
C THR A 116 -17.24 4.42 -10.33
N ARG A 117 -16.91 5.33 -9.40
CA ARG A 117 -17.85 6.37 -8.94
C ARG A 117 -18.13 7.42 -10.02
N LEU A 118 -17.14 7.75 -10.84
CA LEU A 118 -17.32 8.68 -11.96
C LEU A 118 -18.14 8.04 -13.08
N LEU A 119 -17.86 6.79 -13.45
CA LEU A 119 -18.61 6.03 -14.46
C LEU A 119 -20.06 5.80 -14.03
N LYS A 120 -20.30 5.48 -12.75
CA LYS A 120 -21.65 5.35 -12.18
C LYS A 120 -22.43 6.66 -12.18
N ARG A 121 -21.75 7.81 -12.06
CA ARG A 121 -22.38 9.14 -12.18
C ARG A 121 -22.65 9.53 -13.64
N ALA A 122 -21.84 9.03 -14.57
CA ALA A 122 -22.00 9.23 -16.01
C ALA A 122 -23.05 8.29 -16.65
N GLY A 123 -23.57 7.31 -15.91
CA GLY A 123 -24.54 6.33 -16.42
C GLY A 123 -23.94 5.26 -17.34
N GLU A 124 -22.61 5.19 -17.43
CA GLU A 124 -21.89 4.23 -18.26
C GLU A 124 -21.71 2.87 -17.55
N SER A 125 -21.46 1.83 -18.35
CA SER A 125 -21.25 0.47 -17.85
C SER A 125 -19.99 0.40 -16.99
N ILE A 126 -20.12 -0.23 -15.82
CA ILE A 126 -18.99 -0.47 -14.91
C ILE A 126 -18.13 -1.57 -15.54
N THR A 127 -16.94 -1.21 -16.04
CA THR A 127 -15.96 -2.19 -16.51
C THR A 127 -15.47 -3.08 -15.37
N SER A 128 -15.21 -4.35 -15.67
CA SER A 128 -14.80 -5.35 -14.68
C SER A 128 -13.42 -5.04 -14.10
N ASP A 129 -13.41 -4.41 -12.92
CA ASP A 129 -12.17 -4.00 -12.25
C ASP A 129 -11.72 -5.05 -11.22
N CYS A 130 -10.52 -5.61 -11.41
CA CYS A 130 -9.87 -6.54 -10.48
C CYS A 130 -9.21 -5.82 -9.29
N GLY A 131 -9.91 -4.88 -8.66
CA GLY A 131 -9.43 -4.14 -7.50
C GLY A 131 -9.46 -4.97 -6.19
N ARG A 132 -8.97 -4.39 -5.09
CA ARG A 132 -8.97 -5.00 -3.74
C ARG A 132 -10.31 -5.65 -3.33
N THR A 133 -11.42 -5.03 -3.75
CA THR A 133 -12.77 -5.53 -3.47
C THR A 133 -13.01 -6.90 -4.14
N PHE A 134 -12.55 -7.10 -5.37
CA PHE A 134 -12.65 -8.39 -6.07
C PHE A 134 -11.89 -9.48 -5.31
N TYR A 135 -10.65 -9.21 -4.88
CA TYR A 135 -9.86 -10.16 -4.11
C TYR A 135 -10.50 -10.53 -2.76
N GLN A 136 -11.05 -9.54 -2.03
CA GLN A 136 -11.65 -9.76 -0.71
C GLN A 136 -12.92 -10.62 -0.76
N TRP A 137 -13.77 -10.41 -1.78
CA TRP A 137 -15.07 -11.07 -1.85
C TRP A 137 -15.07 -12.36 -2.68
N PHE A 138 -14.14 -12.51 -3.64
CA PHE A 138 -14.15 -13.66 -4.55
C PHE A 138 -12.95 -14.60 -4.42
N ILE A 139 -11.78 -14.11 -3.98
CA ILE A 139 -10.55 -14.92 -3.95
C ILE A 139 -10.17 -15.34 -2.52
N TRP A 140 -10.22 -14.42 -1.55
CA TRP A 140 -9.80 -14.67 -0.17
C TRP A 140 -10.97 -14.74 0.82
N ILE A 141 -11.94 -15.61 0.49
CA ILE A 141 -13.10 -15.87 1.34
C ILE A 141 -12.66 -16.61 2.63
N GLY A 142 -12.46 -15.84 3.70
CA GLY A 142 -12.04 -16.32 5.02
C GLY A 142 -10.58 -16.02 5.39
N GLY A 143 -9.84 -15.25 4.56
CA GLY A 143 -8.57 -14.63 4.95
C GLY A 143 -7.36 -14.97 4.08
N ALA A 144 -7.05 -16.26 3.86
CA ALA A 144 -5.87 -16.70 3.09
C ALA A 144 -6.25 -17.66 1.95
N GLY A 145 -7.30 -17.30 1.19
CA GLY A 145 -7.94 -18.17 0.19
C GLY A 145 -9.39 -18.48 0.58
N ALA A 146 -9.92 -19.61 0.10
CA ALA A 146 -11.24 -20.13 0.45
C ALA A 146 -11.24 -20.89 1.79
N THR A 147 -10.62 -20.31 2.82
CA THR A 147 -10.49 -20.95 4.15
C THR A 147 -11.84 -21.16 4.83
N ILE A 148 -12.86 -20.37 4.50
CA ILE A 148 -14.25 -20.63 4.94
C ILE A 148 -14.77 -21.95 4.37
N GLY A 149 -14.50 -22.24 3.10
CA GLY A 149 -14.89 -23.51 2.48
C GLY A 149 -14.18 -24.69 3.14
N LEU A 150 -12.88 -24.53 3.43
CA LEU A 150 -12.12 -25.53 4.19
C LEU A 150 -12.65 -25.71 5.62
N ALA A 151 -13.00 -24.62 6.32
CA ALA A 151 -13.54 -24.68 7.68
C ALA A 151 -14.90 -25.41 7.72
N ILE A 152 -15.78 -25.14 6.75
CA ILE A 152 -17.06 -25.86 6.59
C ILE A 152 -16.78 -27.34 6.31
N LEU A 153 -15.86 -27.66 5.40
CA LEU A 153 -15.52 -29.05 5.07
C LEU A 153 -14.97 -29.78 6.30
N LEU A 154 -14.10 -29.15 7.09
CA LEU A 154 -13.60 -29.71 8.33
C LEU A 154 -14.70 -29.88 9.38
N ALA A 155 -15.64 -28.94 9.51
CA ALA A 155 -16.74 -29.04 10.45
C ALA A 155 -17.65 -30.25 10.18
N PHE A 156 -17.91 -30.57 8.90
CA PHE A 156 -18.83 -31.66 8.54
C PHE A 156 -18.15 -33.01 8.20
N ARG A 157 -16.87 -33.01 7.79
CA ARG A 157 -16.17 -34.22 7.31
C ARG A 157 -14.91 -34.58 8.09
N ALA A 158 -14.44 -33.77 9.04
CA ALA A 158 -13.26 -34.15 9.81
C ALA A 158 -13.60 -35.28 10.81
N LYS A 159 -13.01 -36.46 10.60
CA LYS A 159 -12.92 -37.49 11.65
C LYS A 159 -12.05 -36.95 12.77
N ILE A 160 -12.69 -36.63 13.90
CA ILE A 160 -12.05 -36.15 15.12
C ILE A 160 -11.08 -37.22 15.66
N ARG A 161 -9.81 -37.15 15.27
CA ARG A 161 -8.71 -37.89 15.92
C ARG A 161 -7.77 -36.97 16.71
N ILE A 162 -7.78 -35.67 16.42
CA ILE A 162 -6.93 -34.65 17.07
C ILE A 162 -7.63 -34.01 18.28
N TRP A 163 -8.96 -33.81 18.25
CA TRP A 163 -9.71 -33.20 19.35
C TRP A 163 -9.66 -34.02 20.65
N PHE A 164 -9.55 -35.36 20.54
CA PHE A 164 -9.42 -36.23 21.71
C PHE A 164 -8.01 -36.23 22.32
N LYS A 165 -6.96 -35.91 21.54
CA LYS A 165 -5.58 -35.96 22.03
C LYS A 165 -5.24 -34.72 22.86
N THR A 166 -5.83 -33.56 22.57
CA THR A 166 -5.69 -32.34 23.37
C THR A 166 -6.52 -32.38 24.66
N ARG A 167 -7.67 -33.05 24.70
CA ARG A 167 -8.47 -33.19 25.94
C ARG A 167 -7.81 -34.07 27.01
N LYS A 168 -6.94 -35.01 26.61
CA LYS A 168 -6.28 -35.96 27.52
C LYS A 168 -5.01 -35.43 28.18
N SER A 169 -4.62 -34.18 27.90
CA SER A 169 -3.42 -33.54 28.47
C SER A 169 -3.75 -32.51 29.56
N TYR A 170 -5.04 -32.29 29.85
CA TYR A 170 -5.55 -31.34 30.85
C TYR A 170 -6.44 -32.02 31.91
N PHE A 171 -6.46 -33.36 31.95
CA PHE A 171 -7.00 -34.17 33.03
C PHE A 171 -6.01 -35.28 33.36
#